data_AF-A0A2A7D1P8-F1
#
_entry.id   AF-A0A2A7D1P8-F1
#
_cell.length_a   1.000
_cell.length_b   1.000
_cell.length_c   1.000
_cell.angle_alpha   90.00
_cell.angle_beta   90.00
_cell.angle_gamma   90.00
#
_symmetry.space_group_name_H-M   'P 1'
#
loop_
_entity.id
_entity.type
_entity.pdbx_description
1 polymer ?
#
loop_
_entity_poly.entity_id
_entity_poly.type
_entity_poly.pdbx_seq_one_letter_code
_entity_poly.pdbx_strand_id
1 'polypeptide(L)'
;MSLEELRKKRAALSKSTDITLNNITTIAEESNRVALVANQADKHLRELTLEFERQTGLNGLDLKFLFFATALQCARQYLLTPFQERLNDKEAAKKVKNNHPKETSNRMHQWYWPSIEEIQTSPVPYDAIYGSKDFDLGFSGNNHRHKTLGHDPLFGWIFGLANIVTSTLTTWDFQSFHVKTGLTANEHRRDKISNRADTMKVISYTKDRFLDDGVEGKKALGIALFKHAIHLKSDQYSTAGLPIPAISTFSPQLSQKLAEYGIDMGNVATVGRQASLSILINTLIATIHGLYYDPTKYSSWSQYEVKTRKILSYSNLIASSSNLIYVGISRDAKKLDIGGLAVTLYRLISDIEFIQQVKDEFVFGGFNDLIQGDI
;
A
#
# COMPACT_ATOMS: atom_id res chain seq x y z
N MET A 1 45.15 25.53 72.77
CA MET A 1 43.84 24.93 72.43
C MET A 1 42.97 25.00 73.68
N SER A 2 41.84 25.70 73.61
CA SER A 2 40.98 25.90 74.80
C SER A 2 40.15 24.62 75.09
N LEU A 3 39.70 24.48 76.34
CA LEU A 3 38.80 23.38 76.74
C LEU A 3 37.53 23.34 75.87
N GLU A 4 37.09 24.51 75.41
CA GLU A 4 35.89 24.68 74.59
C GLU A 4 36.11 24.23 73.14
N GLU A 5 37.29 24.48 72.57
CA GLU A 5 37.69 23.92 71.27
C GLU A 5 37.77 22.39 71.30
N LEU A 6 38.30 21.82 72.40
CA LEU A 6 38.37 20.38 72.60
C LEU A 6 36.98 19.75 72.70
N ARG A 7 36.04 20.39 73.43
CA ARG A 7 34.65 19.94 73.52
C ARG A 7 33.93 19.98 72.17
N LYS A 8 34.12 21.06 71.39
CA LYS A 8 33.58 21.17 70.03
C LYS A 8 34.14 20.09 69.09
N LYS A 9 35.45 19.85 69.10
CA LYS A 9 36.08 18.79 68.30
C LYS A 9 35.57 17.40 68.68
N ARG A 10 35.43 17.09 69.97
CA ARG A 10 34.88 15.82 70.44
C ARG A 10 33.43 15.63 69.99
N ALA A 11 32.59 16.65 70.11
CA ALA A 11 31.19 16.59 69.66
C ALA A 11 31.08 16.39 68.14
N ALA A 12 31.91 17.10 67.36
CA ALA A 12 31.97 16.93 65.91
C ALA A 12 32.44 15.52 65.51
N LEU A 13 33.48 15.00 66.19
CA LEU A 13 33.97 13.65 65.97
C LEU A 13 32.91 12.60 66.31
N SER A 14 32.23 12.72 67.46
CA SER A 14 31.14 11.83 67.84
C SER A 14 30.05 11.81 66.77
N LYS A 15 29.57 12.98 66.35
CA LYS A 15 28.55 13.10 65.30
C LYS A 15 29.00 12.46 63.98
N SER A 16 30.25 12.66 63.57
CA SER A 16 30.81 12.05 62.37
C SER A 16 30.90 10.53 62.48
N THR A 17 31.30 10.01 63.64
CA THR A 17 31.35 8.57 63.92
C THR A 17 29.95 7.97 63.90
N ASP A 18 28.96 8.62 64.52
CA ASP A 18 27.57 8.16 64.53
C ASP A 18 27.00 8.09 63.10
N ILE A 19 27.24 9.12 62.28
CA ILE A 19 26.86 9.11 60.85
C ILE A 19 27.53 7.96 60.10
N THR A 20 28.83 7.74 60.34
CA THR A 20 29.58 6.69 59.67
C THR A 20 29.08 5.30 60.06
N LEU A 21 28.81 5.07 61.35
CA LEU A 21 28.25 3.82 61.85
C LEU A 21 26.85 3.57 61.28
N ASN A 22 26.00 4.60 61.22
CA ASN A 22 24.69 4.48 60.57
C ASN A 22 24.82 4.11 59.09
N ASN A 23 25.70 4.78 58.35
CA ASN A 23 25.92 4.48 56.94
C ASN A 23 26.45 3.05 56.72
N ILE A 24 27.35 2.57 57.58
CA ILE A 24 27.84 1.18 57.53
C ILE A 24 26.69 0.19 57.72
N THR A 25 25.83 0.44 58.71
CA THR A 25 24.65 -0.39 58.96
C THR A 25 23.72 -0.40 57.76
N THR A 26 23.38 0.77 57.19
CA THR A 26 22.53 0.87 55.99
C THR A 26 23.13 0.13 54.80
N ILE A 27 24.43 0.27 54.53
CA ILE A 27 25.09 -0.45 53.43
C ILE A 27 25.07 -1.96 53.65
N ALA A 28 25.28 -2.42 54.89
CA ALA A 28 25.26 -3.84 55.23
C ALA A 28 23.86 -4.44 55.08
N GLU A 29 22.83 -3.72 55.53
CA GLU A 29 21.42 -4.11 55.35
C GLU A 29 21.06 -4.17 53.86
N GLU A 30 21.42 -3.15 53.09
CA GLU A 30 21.14 -3.08 51.67
C GLU A 30 21.89 -4.14 50.85
N SER A 31 23.15 -4.41 51.19
CA SER A 31 23.93 -5.49 50.56
C SER A 31 23.29 -6.87 50.82
N ASN A 32 22.79 -7.11 52.03
CA ASN A 32 22.05 -8.34 52.35
C ASN A 32 20.73 -8.42 51.59
N ARG A 33 19.99 -7.32 51.47
CA ARG A 33 18.74 -7.25 50.71
C ARG A 33 18.96 -7.60 49.24
N VAL A 34 19.94 -6.97 48.59
CA VAL A 34 20.30 -7.25 47.18
C VAL A 34 20.79 -8.69 47.01
N ALA A 35 21.57 -9.23 47.94
CA ALA A 35 22.01 -10.62 47.90
C ALA A 35 20.84 -11.61 47.98
N LEU A 36 19.81 -11.32 48.78
CA LEU A 36 18.59 -12.12 48.85
C LEU A 36 17.79 -12.07 47.54
N VAL A 37 17.63 -10.89 46.94
CA VAL A 37 16.97 -10.72 45.63
C VAL A 37 17.72 -11.50 44.55
N ALA A 38 19.05 -11.40 44.50
CA ALA A 38 19.89 -12.12 43.54
C ALA A 38 19.79 -13.65 43.73
N ASN A 39 19.80 -14.14 44.97
CA ASN A 39 19.63 -15.56 45.27
C ASN A 39 18.24 -16.09 44.88
N GLN A 40 17.24 -15.20 44.75
CA GLN A 40 15.88 -15.53 44.32
C GLN A 40 15.55 -15.00 42.91
N ALA A 41 16.55 -14.65 42.09
CA ALA A 41 16.36 -14.02 40.79
C ALA A 41 15.42 -14.82 39.87
N ASP A 42 15.64 -16.13 39.76
CA ASP A 42 14.79 -17.03 38.95
C ASP A 42 13.32 -17.04 39.42
N LYS A 43 13.08 -16.88 40.73
CA LYS A 43 11.72 -16.80 41.27
C LYS A 43 11.08 -15.46 40.89
N HIS A 44 11.79 -14.36 41.11
CA HIS A 44 11.28 -13.02 40.78
C HIS A 44 11.02 -12.83 39.28
N LEU A 45 11.93 -13.26 38.41
CA LEU A 45 11.75 -13.20 36.96
C LEU A 45 10.54 -14.02 36.50
N ARG A 46 10.32 -15.20 37.09
CA ARG A 46 9.13 -16.02 36.81
C ARG A 46 7.85 -15.36 37.30
N GLU A 47 7.84 -14.80 38.50
CA GLU A 47 6.68 -14.09 39.05
C GLU A 47 6.30 -12.87 38.18
N LEU A 48 7.29 -12.06 37.78
CA LEU A 48 7.09 -10.93 36.87
C LEU A 48 6.59 -11.39 35.49
N THR A 49 7.12 -12.50 34.98
CA THR A 49 6.65 -13.09 33.71
C THR A 49 5.19 -13.53 33.80
N LEU A 50 4.81 -14.24 34.86
CA LEU A 50 3.43 -14.68 35.08
C LEU A 50 2.49 -13.48 35.26
N GLU A 51 2.94 -12.44 35.94
CA GLU A 51 2.16 -11.22 36.12
C GLU A 51 1.93 -10.49 34.79
N PHE A 52 2.95 -10.40 33.94
CA PHE A 52 2.81 -9.86 32.59
C PHE A 52 1.78 -10.65 31.77
N GLU A 53 1.86 -11.98 31.81
CA GLU A 53 0.94 -12.86 31.07
C GLU A 53 -0.49 -12.74 31.60
N ARG A 54 -0.66 -12.57 32.91
CA ARG A 54 -1.96 -12.32 33.55
C ARG A 54 -2.56 -10.99 33.13
N GLN A 55 -1.78 -9.90 33.13
CA GLN A 55 -2.26 -8.56 32.77
C GLN A 55 -2.56 -8.42 31.28
N THR A 56 -1.75 -9.08 30.43
CA THR A 56 -1.86 -8.99 28.97
C THR A 56 -2.66 -10.13 28.34
N GLY A 57 -3.26 -10.99 29.16
CA GLY A 57 -4.17 -12.04 28.74
C GLY A 57 -5.48 -11.47 28.18
N LEU A 58 -6.05 -12.15 27.17
CA LEU A 58 -7.34 -11.75 26.61
C LEU A 58 -8.48 -12.12 27.57
N ASN A 59 -9.34 -11.14 27.87
CA ASN A 59 -10.53 -11.26 28.69
C ASN A 59 -11.80 -11.31 27.81
N GLY A 60 -12.97 -11.38 28.46
CA GLY A 60 -14.25 -11.48 27.74
C GLY A 60 -14.59 -10.30 26.82
N LEU A 61 -14.14 -9.08 27.13
CA LEU A 61 -14.29 -7.93 26.24
C LEU A 61 -13.40 -8.08 25.01
N ASP A 62 -12.14 -8.45 25.22
CA ASP A 62 -11.16 -8.62 24.15
C ASP A 62 -11.58 -9.72 23.17
N LEU A 63 -12.18 -10.81 23.67
CA LEU A 63 -12.73 -11.86 22.82
C LEU A 63 -13.89 -11.36 21.95
N LYS A 64 -14.75 -10.46 22.45
CA LYS A 64 -15.79 -9.84 21.62
C LYS A 64 -15.18 -9.02 20.49
N PHE A 65 -14.13 -8.24 20.78
CA PHE A 65 -13.38 -7.51 19.76
C PHE A 65 -12.71 -8.45 18.76
N LEU A 66 -12.13 -9.56 19.21
CA LEU A 66 -11.54 -10.58 18.34
C LEU A 66 -12.56 -11.14 17.34
N PHE A 67 -13.73 -11.57 17.81
CA PHE A 67 -14.77 -12.10 16.93
C PHE A 67 -15.33 -11.02 16.00
N PHE A 68 -15.53 -9.80 16.49
CA PHE A 68 -15.98 -8.68 15.68
C PHE A 68 -14.98 -8.31 14.57
N ALA A 69 -13.69 -8.19 14.92
CA ALA A 69 -12.60 -7.94 13.97
C ALA A 69 -12.51 -9.07 12.93
N THR A 70 -12.60 -10.33 13.38
CA THR A 70 -12.60 -11.49 12.49
C THR A 70 -13.77 -11.44 11.51
N ALA A 71 -14.98 -11.11 11.98
CA ALA A 71 -16.16 -10.99 11.13
C ALA A 71 -15.99 -9.89 10.08
N LEU A 72 -15.46 -8.72 10.45
CA LEU A 72 -15.16 -7.64 9.51
C LEU A 72 -14.10 -8.03 8.49
N GLN A 73 -13.03 -8.70 8.92
CA GLN A 73 -11.98 -9.17 8.02
C GLN A 73 -12.52 -10.21 7.01
N CYS A 74 -13.34 -11.17 7.48
CA CYS A 74 -14.03 -12.12 6.62
C CYS A 74 -15.02 -11.43 5.65
N ALA A 75 -15.79 -10.46 6.12
CA ALA A 75 -16.72 -9.72 5.26
C ALA A 75 -15.99 -8.97 4.15
N ARG A 76 -14.89 -8.28 4.46
CA ARG A 76 -14.05 -7.56 3.49
C ARG A 76 -13.55 -8.47 2.38
N GLN A 77 -12.95 -9.61 2.72
CA GLN A 77 -12.30 -10.48 1.73
C GLN A 77 -13.31 -11.14 0.77
N TYR A 78 -14.50 -11.49 1.24
CA TYR A 78 -15.49 -12.18 0.40
C TYR A 78 -16.47 -11.25 -0.33
N LEU A 79 -16.83 -10.11 0.26
CA LEU A 79 -17.88 -9.25 -0.28
C LEU A 79 -17.34 -8.05 -1.07
N LEU A 80 -16.16 -7.53 -0.72
CA LEU A 80 -15.70 -6.22 -1.20
C LEU A 80 -14.48 -6.28 -2.11
N THR A 81 -13.67 -7.33 -1.97
CA THR A 81 -12.33 -7.41 -2.56
C THR A 81 -11.98 -8.68 -3.36
N PRO A 82 -12.92 -9.53 -3.83
CA PRO A 82 -12.59 -10.52 -4.86
C PRO A 82 -11.97 -9.89 -6.11
N PHE A 83 -11.10 -10.64 -6.79
CA PHE A 83 -10.60 -10.26 -8.11
C PHE A 83 -11.75 -10.11 -9.09
N GLN A 84 -11.71 -9.02 -9.88
CA GLN A 84 -12.74 -8.77 -10.89
C GLN A 84 -12.65 -9.77 -12.04
N GLU A 85 -13.80 -10.13 -12.58
CA GLU A 85 -13.85 -10.92 -13.81
C GLU A 85 -13.33 -10.10 -14.99
N ARG A 86 -12.40 -10.70 -15.74
CA ARG A 86 -11.82 -10.10 -16.92
C ARG A 86 -12.80 -10.21 -18.08
N LEU A 87 -13.14 -9.07 -18.65
CA LEU A 87 -14.02 -8.99 -19.81
C LEU A 87 -13.17 -8.96 -21.09
N ASN A 88 -13.72 -9.47 -22.20
CA ASN A 88 -13.07 -9.20 -23.48
C ASN A 88 -13.11 -7.70 -23.81
N ASP A 89 -12.23 -7.23 -24.69
CA ASP A 89 -12.08 -5.79 -24.97
C ASP A 89 -13.39 -5.11 -25.39
N LYS A 90 -14.26 -5.81 -26.13
CA LYS A 90 -15.55 -5.27 -26.58
C LYS A 90 -16.53 -5.11 -25.43
N GLU A 91 -16.61 -6.09 -24.54
CA GLU A 91 -17.46 -6.07 -23.35
C GLU A 91 -16.96 -5.06 -22.32
N ALA A 92 -15.65 -4.99 -22.10
CA ALA A 92 -15.02 -4.02 -21.22
C ALA A 92 -15.29 -2.60 -21.70
N ALA A 93 -15.08 -2.35 -23.00
CA ALA A 93 -15.41 -1.09 -23.64
C ALA A 93 -16.92 -0.80 -23.52
N LYS A 94 -17.80 -1.76 -23.79
CA LYS A 94 -19.26 -1.56 -23.66
C LYS A 94 -19.67 -1.20 -22.23
N LYS A 95 -19.12 -1.86 -21.22
CA LYS A 95 -19.43 -1.60 -19.79
C LYS A 95 -19.08 -0.17 -19.37
N VAL A 96 -17.98 0.38 -19.88
CA VAL A 96 -17.50 1.73 -19.52
C VAL A 96 -18.02 2.81 -20.48
N LYS A 97 -18.13 2.48 -21.77
CA LYS A 97 -18.45 3.39 -22.89
C LYS A 97 -19.93 3.31 -23.36
N ASN A 98 -20.82 2.61 -22.66
CA ASN A 98 -22.19 2.33 -23.13
C ASN A 98 -23.03 3.55 -23.53
N ASN A 99 -22.73 4.74 -22.97
CA ASN A 99 -23.43 6.00 -23.28
C ASN A 99 -22.58 6.97 -24.13
N HIS A 100 -21.49 6.50 -24.73
CA HIS A 100 -20.59 7.33 -25.53
C HIS A 100 -20.87 7.12 -27.03
N PRO A 101 -20.76 8.18 -27.85
CA PRO A 101 -20.89 8.05 -29.30
C PRO A 101 -19.89 7.05 -29.85
N LYS A 102 -20.32 6.27 -30.85
CA LYS A 102 -19.48 5.25 -31.48
C LYS A 102 -18.30 5.93 -32.19
N GLU A 103 -17.09 5.56 -31.79
CA GLU A 103 -15.87 6.09 -32.40
C GLU A 103 -15.65 5.49 -33.78
N THR A 104 -15.26 6.32 -34.75
CA THR A 104 -14.92 5.90 -36.12
C THR A 104 -13.68 6.64 -36.60
N SER A 105 -12.80 5.96 -37.32
CA SER A 105 -11.59 6.59 -37.85
C SER A 105 -11.96 7.53 -39.00
N ASN A 106 -11.95 8.82 -38.74
CA ASN A 106 -12.15 9.89 -39.73
C ASN A 106 -11.24 11.08 -39.42
N ARG A 107 -9.93 10.83 -39.43
CA ARG A 107 -8.91 11.83 -39.14
C ARG A 107 -8.61 12.65 -40.38
N MET A 108 -8.88 13.95 -40.31
CA MET A 108 -8.76 14.91 -41.43
C MET A 108 -7.69 15.97 -41.19
N HIS A 109 -7.14 16.04 -39.97
CA HIS A 109 -6.03 16.93 -39.66
C HIS A 109 -4.82 16.72 -40.56
N GLN A 110 -4.03 17.77 -40.74
CA GLN A 110 -2.78 17.66 -41.48
C GLN A 110 -1.66 17.06 -40.62
N TRP A 111 -1.38 17.67 -39.46
CA TRP A 111 -0.32 17.27 -38.53
C TRP A 111 -0.81 17.39 -37.07
N TYR A 112 0.02 17.81 -36.11
CA TYR A 112 -0.19 17.83 -34.65
C TYR A 112 -1.45 18.55 -34.10
N TRP A 113 -2.44 18.87 -34.94
CA TRP A 113 -3.57 19.73 -34.64
C TRP A 113 -4.92 19.17 -35.13
N PRO A 114 -5.42 18.06 -34.56
CA PRO A 114 -6.77 17.60 -34.78
C PRO A 114 -7.82 18.59 -34.26
N SER A 115 -8.96 18.67 -34.95
CA SER A 115 -10.11 19.44 -34.48
C SER A 115 -10.72 18.78 -33.22
N ILE A 116 -11.50 19.54 -32.46
CA ILE A 116 -12.20 19.01 -31.28
C ILE A 116 -13.15 17.88 -31.67
N GLU A 117 -13.87 18.03 -32.77
CA GLU A 117 -14.76 17.00 -33.32
C GLU A 117 -13.98 15.72 -33.62
N GLU A 118 -12.79 15.82 -34.21
CA GLU A 118 -11.94 14.68 -34.49
C GLU A 118 -11.48 13.97 -33.20
N ILE A 119 -11.07 14.73 -32.18
CA ILE A 119 -10.68 14.19 -30.85
C ILE A 119 -11.86 13.44 -30.21
N GLN A 120 -13.08 13.97 -30.33
CA GLN A 120 -14.29 13.36 -29.77
C GLN A 120 -14.65 12.06 -30.51
N THR A 121 -14.62 12.06 -31.83
CA THR A 121 -15.22 11.02 -32.67
C THR A 121 -14.26 9.93 -33.14
N SER A 122 -12.94 10.20 -33.16
CA SER A 122 -11.94 9.20 -33.53
C SER A 122 -11.52 8.35 -32.34
N PRO A 123 -11.05 7.10 -32.50
CA PRO A 123 -10.46 6.32 -31.41
C PRO A 123 -9.26 7.02 -30.75
N VAL A 124 -8.75 6.49 -29.64
CA VAL A 124 -7.46 6.97 -29.14
C VAL A 124 -6.34 6.57 -30.12
N PRO A 125 -5.43 7.48 -30.50
CA PRO A 125 -4.47 7.24 -31.58
C PRO A 125 -3.40 6.21 -31.20
N TYR A 126 -3.08 6.06 -29.92
CA TYR A 126 -2.09 5.08 -29.44
C TYR A 126 -2.56 3.61 -29.44
N ASP A 127 -3.82 3.35 -29.82
CA ASP A 127 -4.34 2.01 -30.14
C ASP A 127 -4.01 1.58 -31.59
N ALA A 128 -3.46 2.47 -32.41
CA ALA A 128 -3.21 2.18 -33.82
C ALA A 128 -2.18 1.06 -33.99
N ILE A 129 -2.60 -0.05 -34.61
CA ILE A 129 -1.73 -1.19 -34.97
C ILE A 129 -1.43 -1.21 -36.47
N TYR A 130 -2.36 -0.71 -37.29
CA TYR A 130 -2.24 -0.72 -38.75
C TYR A 130 -1.13 0.25 -39.19
N GLY A 131 -0.28 -0.17 -40.13
CA GLY A 131 0.92 0.59 -40.53
C GLY A 131 2.15 0.37 -39.63
N SER A 132 2.04 -0.37 -38.53
CA SER A 132 3.20 -0.65 -37.65
C SER A 132 4.34 -1.41 -38.31
N LYS A 133 4.05 -2.24 -39.32
CA LYS A 133 5.06 -2.96 -40.10
C LYS A 133 5.94 -2.03 -40.94
N ASP A 134 5.38 -0.92 -41.41
CA ASP A 134 6.08 0.06 -42.26
C ASP A 134 7.21 0.77 -41.47
N PHE A 135 7.21 0.65 -40.14
CA PHE A 135 8.16 1.28 -39.22
C PHE A 135 8.84 0.29 -38.26
N ASP A 136 8.74 -1.02 -38.53
CA ASP A 136 9.33 -2.10 -37.72
C ASP A 136 8.93 -2.09 -36.22
N LEU A 137 7.74 -1.58 -35.89
CA LEU A 137 7.29 -1.45 -34.50
C LEU A 137 6.78 -2.78 -33.92
N GLY A 138 6.37 -3.70 -34.79
CA GLY A 138 5.89 -5.03 -34.42
C GLY A 138 4.69 -5.00 -33.48
N PHE A 139 3.72 -4.11 -33.74
CA PHE A 139 2.48 -4.04 -32.97
C PHE A 139 1.50 -5.12 -33.39
N SER A 140 0.72 -5.59 -32.43
CA SER A 140 -0.33 -6.58 -32.58
C SER A 140 -1.43 -6.31 -31.55
N GLY A 141 -2.58 -6.96 -31.71
CA GLY A 141 -3.68 -6.87 -30.74
C GLY A 141 -3.25 -7.19 -29.31
N ASN A 142 -2.27 -8.08 -29.14
CA ASN A 142 -1.88 -8.59 -27.83
C ASN A 142 -0.73 -7.81 -27.16
N ASN A 143 0.05 -7.01 -27.90
CA ASN A 143 1.27 -6.39 -27.37
C ASN A 143 1.30 -4.86 -27.46
N HIS A 144 0.40 -4.22 -28.20
CA HIS A 144 0.45 -2.77 -28.41
C HIS A 144 0.39 -2.00 -27.08
N ARG A 145 -0.39 -2.47 -26.11
CA ARG A 145 -0.49 -1.86 -24.77
C ARG A 145 0.82 -1.83 -23.97
N HIS A 146 1.72 -2.76 -24.25
CA HIS A 146 3.04 -2.81 -23.61
C HIS A 146 4.09 -2.03 -24.41
N LYS A 147 3.76 -1.62 -25.64
CA LYS A 147 4.68 -0.94 -26.57
C LYS A 147 4.34 0.53 -26.80
N THR A 148 3.18 1.00 -26.36
CA THR A 148 2.80 2.42 -26.45
C THR A 148 2.60 3.01 -25.06
N LEU A 149 3.19 4.19 -24.84
CA LEU A 149 3.15 4.89 -23.55
C LEU A 149 1.74 5.35 -23.18
N GLY A 150 0.84 5.46 -24.16
CA GLY A 150 -0.56 5.80 -23.94
C GLY A 150 -1.34 4.79 -23.09
N HIS A 151 -0.89 3.54 -22.95
CA HIS A 151 -1.51 2.58 -22.02
C HIS A 151 -0.75 2.43 -20.70
N ASP A 152 0.40 3.09 -20.53
CA ASP A 152 1.10 3.05 -19.26
C ASP A 152 0.29 3.83 -18.20
N PRO A 153 -0.08 3.25 -17.04
CA PRO A 153 -0.91 3.95 -16.06
C PRO A 153 -0.27 5.19 -15.43
N LEU A 154 1.05 5.39 -15.59
CA LEU A 154 1.77 6.59 -15.16
C LEU A 154 2.09 7.49 -16.35
N PHE A 155 2.84 6.99 -17.34
CA PHE A 155 3.27 7.78 -18.48
C PHE A 155 2.12 8.12 -19.45
N GLY A 156 1.03 7.36 -19.44
CA GLY A 156 -0.16 7.60 -20.25
C GLY A 156 -0.81 8.96 -19.96
N TRP A 157 -0.78 9.43 -18.70
CA TRP A 157 -1.33 10.75 -18.35
C TRP A 157 -0.57 11.92 -18.99
N ILE A 158 0.67 11.68 -19.40
CA ILE A 158 1.49 12.66 -20.14
C ILE A 158 1.38 12.36 -21.64
N PHE A 159 1.85 11.19 -22.06
CA PHE A 159 1.99 10.84 -23.46
C PHE A 159 0.67 10.45 -24.10
N GLY A 160 -0.20 9.69 -23.43
CA GLY A 160 -1.54 9.36 -23.92
C GLY A 160 -2.41 10.60 -24.13
N LEU A 161 -2.34 11.57 -23.20
CA LEU A 161 -3.01 12.85 -23.35
C LEU A 161 -2.47 13.65 -24.54
N ALA A 162 -1.14 13.82 -24.62
CA ALA A 162 -0.48 14.51 -25.72
C ALA A 162 -0.76 13.83 -27.08
N ASN A 163 -0.79 12.49 -27.10
CA ASN A 163 -1.11 11.68 -28.25
C ASN A 163 -2.53 11.95 -28.77
N ILE A 164 -3.53 11.97 -27.89
CA ILE A 164 -4.91 12.30 -28.27
C ILE A 164 -5.01 13.74 -28.81
N VAL A 165 -4.41 14.71 -28.10
CA VAL A 165 -4.46 16.12 -28.48
C VAL A 165 -3.77 16.40 -29.82
N THR A 166 -2.75 15.62 -30.18
CA THR A 166 -1.95 15.85 -31.41
C THR A 166 -2.19 14.82 -32.51
N SER A 167 -3.10 13.86 -32.29
CA SER A 167 -3.31 12.69 -33.16
C SER A 167 -2.01 11.95 -33.50
N THR A 168 -1.22 11.67 -32.47
CA THR A 168 0.01 10.90 -32.55
C THR A 168 -0.04 9.68 -31.63
N LEU A 169 0.90 8.77 -31.75
CA LEU A 169 1.18 7.76 -30.73
C LEU A 169 2.64 7.86 -30.32
N THR A 170 2.93 7.62 -29.05
CA THR A 170 4.30 7.53 -28.54
C THR A 170 4.58 6.12 -28.04
N THR A 171 5.70 5.58 -28.51
CA THR A 171 6.17 4.22 -28.24
C THR A 171 6.97 4.15 -26.93
N TRP A 172 7.18 2.95 -26.42
CA TRP A 172 7.88 2.66 -25.16
C TRP A 172 9.31 3.23 -25.09
N ASP A 173 9.98 3.39 -26.25
CA ASP A 173 11.30 4.00 -26.40
C ASP A 173 11.22 5.50 -26.79
N PHE A 174 10.09 6.14 -26.47
CA PHE A 174 9.85 7.58 -26.62
C PHE A 174 9.86 8.10 -28.08
N GLN A 175 9.71 7.22 -29.08
CA GLN A 175 9.52 7.63 -30.46
C GLN A 175 8.04 7.90 -30.75
N SER A 176 7.75 9.01 -31.44
CA SER A 176 6.38 9.38 -31.81
C SER A 176 6.08 9.14 -33.29
N PHE A 177 4.81 8.87 -33.60
CA PHE A 177 4.32 8.67 -34.97
C PHE A 177 2.97 9.34 -35.17
N HIS A 178 2.74 9.87 -36.37
CA HIS A 178 1.47 10.43 -36.78
C HIS A 178 0.44 9.34 -37.07
N VAL A 179 -0.77 9.51 -36.56
CA VAL A 179 -1.89 8.60 -36.79
C VAL A 179 -2.93 9.29 -37.68
N LYS A 180 -3.18 8.71 -38.85
CA LYS A 180 -4.17 9.17 -39.83
C LYS A 180 -5.14 8.06 -40.16
N THR A 181 -6.26 8.39 -40.81
CA THR A 181 -7.15 7.34 -41.32
C THR A 181 -6.55 6.68 -42.55
N GLY A 182 -6.35 5.37 -42.48
CA GLY A 182 -6.02 4.52 -43.62
C GLY A 182 -7.17 3.61 -44.01
N LEU A 183 -7.13 3.12 -45.25
CA LEU A 183 -8.02 2.07 -45.74
C LEU A 183 -7.31 0.72 -45.63
N THR A 184 -8.00 -0.29 -45.12
CA THR A 184 -7.53 -1.68 -45.18
C THR A 184 -7.82 -2.28 -46.56
N ALA A 185 -7.29 -3.48 -46.83
CA ALA A 185 -7.56 -4.21 -48.08
C ALA A 185 -9.07 -4.48 -48.33
N ASN A 186 -9.89 -4.46 -47.28
CA ASN A 186 -11.34 -4.64 -47.36
C ASN A 186 -12.10 -3.29 -47.30
N GLU A 187 -11.43 -2.18 -47.64
CA GLU A 187 -12.00 -0.83 -47.68
C GLU A 187 -12.55 -0.30 -46.34
N HIS A 188 -12.19 -0.92 -45.22
CA HIS A 188 -12.57 -0.43 -43.90
C HIS A 188 -11.61 0.67 -43.44
N ARG A 189 -12.18 1.77 -42.92
CA ARG A 189 -11.43 2.89 -42.33
C ARG A 189 -10.87 2.49 -40.97
N ARG A 190 -9.56 2.65 -40.78
CA ARG A 190 -8.87 2.40 -39.50
C ARG A 190 -7.78 3.43 -39.25
N ASP A 191 -7.46 3.63 -37.98
CA ASP A 191 -6.28 4.40 -37.59
C ASP A 191 -5.02 3.69 -38.08
N LYS A 192 -4.24 4.41 -38.88
CA LYS A 192 -2.99 3.96 -39.51
C LYS A 192 -1.84 4.83 -39.03
N ILE A 193 -0.77 4.18 -38.58
CA ILE A 193 0.54 4.78 -38.37
C ILE A 193 1.09 5.21 -39.72
N SER A 194 1.25 6.52 -39.92
CA SER A 194 1.45 7.12 -41.25
C SER A 194 2.85 7.64 -41.48
N ASN A 195 3.44 8.34 -40.49
CA ASN A 195 4.76 8.96 -40.59
C ASN A 195 5.42 9.03 -39.20
N ARG A 196 6.75 9.11 -39.15
CA ARG A 196 7.47 9.50 -37.93
C ARG A 196 7.06 10.92 -37.54
N ALA A 197 6.82 11.13 -36.25
CA ALA A 197 6.55 12.42 -35.64
C ALA A 197 7.72 12.80 -34.73
N ASP A 198 7.92 14.09 -34.55
CA ASP A 198 8.92 14.62 -33.63
C ASP A 198 8.30 14.67 -32.22
N THR A 199 8.87 13.89 -31.29
CA THR A 199 8.37 13.78 -29.91
C THR A 199 8.38 15.13 -29.19
N MET A 200 9.37 15.99 -29.45
CA MET A 200 9.40 17.33 -28.84
C MET A 200 8.29 18.21 -29.40
N LYS A 201 7.96 18.07 -30.68
CA LYS A 201 6.79 18.75 -31.27
C LYS A 201 5.48 18.22 -30.70
N VAL A 202 5.35 16.92 -30.43
CA VAL A 202 4.14 16.40 -29.74
C VAL A 202 3.91 17.13 -28.42
N ILE A 203 4.97 17.33 -27.62
CA ILE A 203 4.88 18.07 -26.36
C ILE A 203 4.64 19.57 -26.60
N SER A 204 5.36 20.20 -27.53
CA SER A 204 5.20 21.64 -27.80
C SER A 204 3.79 21.97 -28.29
N TYR A 205 3.27 21.23 -29.28
CA TYR A 205 1.91 21.45 -29.78
C TYR A 205 0.84 21.16 -28.73
N THR A 206 1.08 20.21 -27.83
CA THR A 206 0.18 20.00 -26.68
C THR A 206 0.17 21.20 -25.74
N LYS A 207 1.36 21.78 -25.47
CA LYS A 207 1.50 23.01 -24.67
C LYS A 207 0.84 24.20 -25.37
N ASP A 208 1.10 24.40 -26.66
CA ASP A 208 0.54 25.50 -27.46
C ASP A 208 -0.98 25.39 -27.51
N ARG A 209 -1.51 24.17 -27.71
CA ARG A 209 -2.96 23.90 -27.63
C ARG A 209 -3.52 24.24 -26.25
N PHE A 210 -2.77 24.06 -25.17
CA PHE A 210 -3.25 24.38 -23.82
C PHE A 210 -3.18 25.88 -23.49
N LEU A 211 -2.08 26.54 -23.85
CA LEU A 211 -1.79 27.91 -23.43
C LEU A 211 -2.31 28.97 -24.42
N ASP A 212 -2.26 28.68 -25.72
CA ASP A 212 -2.39 29.70 -26.77
C ASP A 212 -3.71 29.60 -27.55
N ASP A 213 -4.40 28.45 -27.50
CA ASP A 213 -5.67 28.21 -28.21
C ASP A 213 -6.93 28.55 -27.38
N GLY A 214 -6.74 29.34 -26.32
CA GLY A 214 -7.82 29.92 -25.52
C GLY A 214 -8.82 28.90 -24.98
N VAL A 215 -10.11 29.11 -25.25
CA VAL A 215 -11.20 28.24 -24.75
C VAL A 215 -11.25 26.91 -25.50
N GLU A 216 -10.98 26.91 -26.80
CA GLU A 216 -11.01 25.70 -27.64
C GLU A 216 -9.89 24.74 -27.24
N GLY A 217 -8.72 25.27 -26.93
CA GLY A 217 -7.58 24.53 -26.38
C GLY A 217 -7.90 23.80 -25.07
N LYS A 218 -8.51 24.52 -24.12
CA LYS A 218 -8.96 23.94 -22.83
C LYS A 218 -10.03 22.86 -23.03
N LYS A 219 -10.97 23.07 -23.95
CA LYS A 219 -11.97 22.06 -24.32
C LYS A 219 -11.32 20.82 -24.90
N ALA A 220 -10.38 20.97 -25.84
CA ALA A 220 -9.65 19.86 -26.45
C ALA A 220 -8.92 19.03 -25.39
N LEU A 221 -8.23 19.68 -24.44
CA LEU A 221 -7.54 19.01 -23.35
C LEU A 221 -8.52 18.30 -22.40
N GLY A 222 -9.62 18.94 -22.03
CA GLY A 222 -10.64 18.34 -21.16
C GLY A 222 -11.28 17.09 -21.78
N ILE A 223 -11.60 17.14 -23.07
CA ILE A 223 -12.12 15.99 -23.82
C ILE A 223 -11.07 14.89 -23.90
N ALA A 224 -9.82 15.23 -24.23
CA ALA A 224 -8.72 14.28 -24.31
C ALA A 224 -8.47 13.58 -22.96
N LEU A 225 -8.50 14.33 -21.86
CA LEU A 225 -8.36 13.81 -20.51
C LEU A 225 -9.45 12.80 -20.17
N PHE A 226 -10.71 13.16 -20.43
CA PHE A 226 -11.84 12.29 -20.15
C PHE A 226 -11.82 11.03 -21.02
N LYS A 227 -11.51 11.18 -22.31
CA LYS A 227 -11.36 10.07 -23.26
C LYS A 227 -10.24 9.12 -22.82
N HIS A 228 -9.08 9.66 -22.42
CA HIS A 228 -7.96 8.88 -21.91
C HIS A 228 -8.32 8.12 -20.63
N ALA A 229 -8.95 8.80 -19.66
CA ALA A 229 -9.38 8.18 -18.40
C ALA A 229 -10.38 7.03 -18.62
N ILE A 230 -11.36 7.23 -19.50
CA ILE A 230 -12.31 6.18 -19.90
C ILE A 230 -11.58 5.01 -20.56
N HIS A 231 -10.61 5.30 -21.43
CA HIS A 231 -9.86 4.27 -22.16
C HIS A 231 -9.01 3.40 -21.23
N LEU A 232 -8.22 4.02 -20.35
CA LEU A 232 -7.45 3.29 -19.34
C LEU A 232 -8.38 2.45 -18.44
N LYS A 233 -9.54 3.00 -18.04
CA LYS A 233 -10.51 2.28 -17.22
C LYS A 233 -11.11 1.07 -17.95
N SER A 234 -11.38 1.17 -19.26
CA SER A 234 -11.84 0.01 -20.04
C SER A 234 -10.76 -1.05 -20.22
N ASP A 235 -9.50 -0.63 -20.37
CA ASP A 235 -8.39 -1.57 -20.57
C ASP A 235 -7.98 -2.28 -19.27
N GLN A 236 -8.02 -1.59 -18.12
CA GLN A 236 -7.52 -2.07 -16.82
C GLN A 236 -8.07 -3.45 -16.42
N TYR A 237 -9.36 -3.72 -16.69
CA TYR A 237 -10.04 -4.97 -16.34
C TYR A 237 -10.41 -5.82 -17.56
N SER A 238 -9.86 -5.50 -18.72
CA SER A 238 -9.93 -6.39 -19.89
C SER A 238 -9.00 -7.59 -19.72
N THR A 239 -9.16 -8.61 -20.57
CA THR A 239 -8.31 -9.82 -20.58
C THR A 239 -6.83 -9.51 -20.76
N ALA A 240 -6.47 -8.58 -21.64
CA ALA A 240 -5.07 -8.19 -21.84
C ALA A 240 -4.56 -7.23 -20.75
N GLY A 241 -5.45 -6.55 -20.03
CA GLY A 241 -5.10 -5.66 -18.93
C GLY A 241 -4.29 -4.43 -19.34
N LEU A 242 -3.77 -3.74 -18.34
CA LEU A 242 -2.80 -2.65 -18.48
C LEU A 242 -1.46 -3.03 -17.83
N PRO A 243 -0.33 -2.57 -18.38
CA PRO A 243 0.97 -2.83 -17.78
C PRO A 243 1.05 -2.25 -16.37
N ILE A 244 1.93 -2.83 -15.55
CA ILE A 244 2.36 -2.17 -14.30
C ILE A 244 3.01 -0.83 -14.67
N PRO A 245 2.71 0.26 -13.94
CA PRO A 245 3.29 1.58 -14.19
C PRO A 245 4.79 1.54 -14.43
N ALA A 246 5.25 2.25 -15.48
CA ALA A 246 6.64 2.39 -15.89
C ALA A 246 7.37 1.11 -16.35
N ILE A 247 6.86 -0.11 -16.13
CA ILE A 247 7.58 -1.33 -16.55
C ILE A 247 7.70 -1.43 -18.07
N SER A 248 6.70 -0.91 -18.79
CA SER A 248 6.67 -0.90 -20.25
C SER A 248 7.87 -0.16 -20.87
N THR A 249 8.38 0.89 -20.21
CA THR A 249 9.52 1.70 -20.72
C THR A 249 10.87 1.03 -20.55
N PHE A 250 11.00 0.13 -19.57
CA PHE A 250 12.22 -0.65 -19.40
C PHE A 250 12.25 -1.85 -20.36
N SER A 251 11.14 -2.58 -20.44
CA SER A 251 11.01 -3.70 -21.36
C SER A 251 9.54 -4.04 -21.62
N PRO A 252 9.05 -3.81 -22.85
CA PRO A 252 7.73 -4.26 -23.29
C PRO A 252 7.55 -5.77 -23.13
N GLN A 253 8.60 -6.56 -23.38
CA GLN A 253 8.56 -8.02 -23.28
C GLN A 253 8.41 -8.48 -21.83
N LEU A 254 9.13 -7.86 -20.89
CA LEU A 254 8.93 -8.13 -19.46
C LEU A 254 7.52 -7.72 -19.02
N SER A 255 7.08 -6.54 -19.44
CA SER A 255 5.74 -6.03 -19.13
C SER A 255 4.65 -6.99 -19.61
N GLN A 256 4.77 -7.50 -20.83
CA GLN A 256 3.85 -8.48 -21.40
C GLN A 256 3.88 -9.80 -20.62
N LYS A 257 5.07 -10.35 -20.33
CA LYS A 257 5.21 -11.59 -19.54
C LYS A 257 4.59 -11.48 -18.14
N LEU A 258 4.77 -10.34 -17.48
CA LEU A 258 4.17 -10.09 -16.17
C LEU A 258 2.65 -10.10 -16.25
N ALA A 259 2.07 -9.44 -17.26
CA ALA A 259 0.62 -9.46 -17.49
C ALA A 259 0.10 -10.87 -17.82
N GLU A 260 0.84 -11.67 -18.62
CA GLU A 260 0.52 -13.08 -18.90
C GLU A 260 0.53 -13.94 -17.64
N TYR A 261 1.37 -13.63 -16.65
CA TYR A 261 1.35 -14.24 -15.32
C TYR A 261 0.30 -13.64 -14.37
N GLY A 262 -0.55 -12.73 -14.85
CA GLY A 262 -1.58 -12.06 -14.04
C GLY A 262 -1.05 -10.93 -13.16
N ILE A 263 0.18 -10.46 -13.39
CA ILE A 263 0.76 -9.31 -12.69
C ILE A 263 0.59 -8.07 -13.59
N ASP A 264 -0.63 -7.55 -13.59
CA ASP A 264 -1.05 -6.36 -14.33
C ASP A 264 -1.63 -5.29 -13.37
N MET A 265 -1.85 -4.07 -13.85
CA MET A 265 -2.34 -2.96 -13.02
C MET A 265 -3.69 -3.25 -12.34
N GLY A 266 -4.60 -3.97 -12.99
CA GLY A 266 -5.90 -4.32 -12.42
C GLY A 266 -5.77 -5.28 -11.22
N ASN A 267 -4.91 -6.28 -11.34
CA ASN A 267 -4.64 -7.23 -10.26
C ASN A 267 -3.82 -6.58 -9.13
N VAL A 268 -2.79 -5.80 -9.45
CA VAL A 268 -2.01 -5.04 -8.46
C VAL A 268 -2.91 -4.06 -7.68
N ALA A 269 -3.81 -3.34 -8.36
CA ALA A 269 -4.77 -2.46 -7.70
C ALA A 269 -5.74 -3.23 -6.78
N THR A 270 -6.14 -4.44 -7.17
CA THR A 270 -6.98 -5.31 -6.33
C THR A 270 -6.24 -5.73 -5.06
N VAL A 271 -4.99 -6.19 -5.18
CA VAL A 271 -4.14 -6.54 -4.03
C VAL A 271 -3.91 -5.34 -3.11
N GLY A 272 -3.67 -4.15 -3.68
CA GLY A 272 -3.56 -2.91 -2.92
C GLY A 272 -4.83 -2.60 -2.14
N ARG A 273 -6.01 -2.68 -2.79
CA ARG A 273 -7.31 -2.48 -2.13
C ARG A 273 -7.56 -3.48 -1.00
N GLN A 274 -7.23 -4.75 -1.22
CA GLN A 274 -7.30 -5.81 -0.22
C GLN A 274 -6.50 -5.44 1.04
N ALA A 275 -5.23 -5.07 0.87
CA ALA A 275 -4.35 -4.66 1.96
C ALA A 275 -4.84 -3.39 2.66
N SER A 276 -5.18 -2.33 1.92
CA SER A 276 -5.63 -1.06 2.49
C SER A 276 -6.90 -1.21 3.33
N LEU A 277 -7.88 -1.99 2.87
CA LEU A 277 -9.10 -2.24 3.65
C LEU A 277 -8.82 -3.11 4.89
N SER A 278 -7.86 -4.06 4.82
CA SER A 278 -7.45 -4.82 6.00
C SER A 278 -6.79 -3.92 7.05
N ILE A 279 -5.88 -3.03 6.62
CA ILE A 279 -5.24 -2.04 7.49
C ILE A 279 -6.29 -1.11 8.10
N LEU A 280 -7.26 -0.62 7.31
CA LEU A 280 -8.33 0.24 7.81
C LEU A 280 -9.14 -0.43 8.93
N ILE A 281 -9.54 -1.70 8.75
CA ILE A 281 -10.26 -2.45 9.78
C ILE A 281 -9.38 -2.59 11.03
N ASN A 282 -8.10 -2.95 10.87
CA ASN A 282 -7.18 -3.08 12.00
C ASN A 282 -7.05 -1.77 12.77
N THR A 283 -6.91 -0.64 12.08
CA THR A 283 -6.85 0.69 12.70
C THR A 283 -8.15 1.02 13.44
N LEU A 284 -9.32 0.76 12.84
CA LEU A 284 -10.61 0.98 13.51
C LEU A 284 -10.75 0.16 14.78
N ILE A 285 -10.39 -1.13 14.73
CA ILE A 285 -10.42 -2.02 15.89
C ILE A 285 -9.44 -1.54 16.96
N ALA A 286 -8.22 -1.17 16.59
CA ALA A 286 -7.21 -0.66 17.52
C ALA A 286 -7.68 0.62 18.22
N THR A 287 -8.23 1.57 17.46
CA THR A 287 -8.75 2.83 17.99
C THR A 287 -9.90 2.58 18.96
N ILE A 288 -10.91 1.79 18.56
CA ILE A 288 -12.09 1.55 19.41
C ILE A 288 -11.71 0.74 20.64
N HIS A 289 -10.88 -0.29 20.50
CA HIS A 289 -10.40 -1.07 21.64
C HIS A 289 -9.56 -0.20 22.59
N GLY A 290 -8.70 0.67 22.06
CA GLY A 290 -7.91 1.63 22.83
C GLY A 290 -8.74 2.54 23.75
N LEU A 291 -9.97 2.87 23.39
CA LEU A 291 -10.89 3.66 24.24
C LEU A 291 -11.28 2.94 25.54
N TYR A 292 -11.09 1.63 25.64
CA TYR A 292 -11.34 0.83 26.84
C TYR A 292 -10.12 0.68 27.74
N TYR A 293 -9.02 1.38 27.43
CA TYR A 293 -7.87 1.49 28.31
C TYR A 293 -8.27 2.09 29.66
N ASP A 294 -7.84 1.45 30.73
CA ASP A 294 -8.12 1.85 32.10
C ASP A 294 -6.80 1.97 32.87
N PRO A 295 -6.31 3.19 33.15
CA PRO A 295 -5.03 3.39 33.84
C PRO A 295 -5.04 2.89 35.28
N THR A 296 -6.21 2.57 35.85
CA THR A 296 -6.30 1.96 37.19
C THR A 296 -6.04 0.45 37.17
N LYS A 297 -6.09 -0.18 35.99
CA LYS A 297 -5.93 -1.63 35.81
C LYS A 297 -4.64 -2.05 35.12
N TYR A 298 -4.06 -1.16 34.31
CA TYR A 298 -2.85 -1.44 33.54
C TYR A 298 -1.77 -0.46 33.95
N SER A 299 -0.55 -0.96 34.17
CA SER A 299 0.56 -0.11 34.59
C SER A 299 1.11 0.77 33.46
N SER A 300 0.84 0.43 32.19
CA SER A 300 1.15 1.28 31.05
C SER A 300 0.20 1.06 29.86
N TRP A 301 0.15 2.05 28.97
CA TRP A 301 -0.55 1.92 27.69
C TRP A 301 0.01 0.77 26.85
N SER A 302 1.34 0.60 26.81
CA SER A 302 2.01 -0.44 26.03
C SER A 302 1.56 -1.85 26.42
N GLN A 303 1.27 -2.10 27.71
CA GLN A 303 0.71 -3.38 28.16
C GLN A 303 -0.71 -3.62 27.66
N TYR A 304 -1.55 -2.57 27.61
CA TYR A 304 -2.88 -2.70 27.03
C TYR A 304 -2.82 -2.87 25.51
N GLU A 305 -1.85 -2.23 24.85
CA GLU A 305 -1.58 -2.38 23.43
C GLU A 305 -1.21 -3.83 23.06
N VAL A 306 -0.53 -4.58 23.94
CA VAL A 306 -0.28 -6.02 23.74
C VAL A 306 -1.59 -6.77 23.49
N LYS A 307 -2.64 -6.47 24.27
CA LYS A 307 -3.96 -7.11 24.11
C LYS A 307 -4.57 -6.74 22.75
N THR A 308 -4.49 -5.46 22.39
CA THR A 308 -4.93 -4.95 21.09
C THR A 308 -4.23 -5.69 19.94
N ARG A 309 -2.91 -5.83 20.00
CA ARG A 309 -2.12 -6.50 18.96
C ARG A 309 -2.41 -7.99 18.88
N LYS A 310 -2.63 -8.67 20.01
CA LYS A 310 -3.12 -10.06 20.02
C LYS A 310 -4.47 -10.19 19.29
N ILE A 311 -5.43 -9.30 19.57
CA ILE A 311 -6.73 -9.26 18.87
C ILE A 311 -6.53 -9.10 17.35
N LEU A 312 -5.70 -8.15 16.93
CA LEU A 312 -5.44 -7.90 15.52
C LEU A 312 -4.73 -9.09 14.85
N SER A 313 -3.65 -9.59 15.42
CA SER A 313 -2.91 -10.73 14.88
C SER A 313 -3.79 -11.98 14.78
N TYR A 314 -4.55 -12.32 15.81
CA TYR A 314 -5.42 -13.49 15.79
C TYR A 314 -6.59 -13.33 14.81
N SER A 315 -7.24 -12.16 14.75
CA SER A 315 -8.32 -11.94 13.78
C SER A 315 -7.84 -12.03 12.33
N ASN A 316 -6.68 -11.43 12.02
CA ASN A 316 -6.07 -11.53 10.69
C ASN A 316 -5.67 -12.97 10.36
N LEU A 317 -5.07 -13.69 11.31
CA LEU A 317 -4.69 -15.09 11.12
C LEU A 317 -5.90 -15.99 10.87
N ILE A 318 -6.98 -15.84 11.64
CA ILE A 318 -8.21 -16.62 11.47
C ILE A 318 -8.86 -16.31 10.12
N ALA A 319 -8.99 -15.02 9.76
CA ALA A 319 -9.60 -14.61 8.50
C ALA A 319 -8.80 -15.10 7.28
N SER A 320 -7.47 -14.95 7.31
CA SER A 320 -6.56 -15.44 6.27
C SER A 320 -6.58 -16.96 6.15
N SER A 321 -6.57 -17.68 7.27
CA SER A 321 -6.68 -19.14 7.27
C SER A 321 -8.02 -19.59 6.67
N SER A 322 -9.12 -18.91 7.04
CA SER A 322 -10.44 -19.14 6.45
C SER A 322 -10.44 -18.89 4.94
N ASN A 323 -9.79 -17.82 4.46
CA ASN A 323 -9.66 -17.52 3.04
C ASN A 323 -8.92 -18.62 2.27
N LEU A 324 -7.76 -19.05 2.80
CA LEU A 324 -6.97 -20.14 2.20
C LEU A 324 -7.75 -21.45 2.13
N ILE A 325 -8.48 -21.80 3.19
CA ILE A 325 -9.35 -22.99 3.20
C ILE A 325 -10.46 -22.85 2.16
N TYR A 326 -11.14 -21.70 2.12
CA TYR A 326 -12.22 -21.45 1.17
C TYR A 326 -11.74 -21.51 -0.28
N VAL A 327 -10.60 -20.89 -0.61
CA VAL A 327 -9.99 -20.96 -1.94
C VAL A 327 -9.58 -22.39 -2.28
N GLY A 328 -9.00 -23.14 -1.33
CA GLY A 328 -8.63 -24.54 -1.52
C GLY A 328 -9.83 -25.45 -1.82
N ILE A 329 -10.95 -25.26 -1.11
CA ILE A 329 -12.19 -26.04 -1.31
C ILE A 329 -12.90 -25.63 -2.60
N SER A 330 -13.09 -24.32 -2.82
CA SER A 330 -13.81 -23.81 -3.99
C SER A 330 -13.02 -23.93 -5.28
N ARG A 331 -11.68 -24.05 -5.19
CA ARG A 331 -10.74 -23.98 -6.31
C ARG A 331 -10.84 -22.66 -7.10
N ASP A 332 -11.40 -21.61 -6.50
CA ASP A 332 -11.53 -20.29 -7.13
C ASP A 332 -10.43 -19.35 -6.63
N ALA A 333 -9.31 -19.31 -7.37
CA ALA A 333 -8.18 -18.43 -7.06
C ALA A 333 -8.55 -16.94 -7.10
N LYS A 334 -9.66 -16.54 -7.74
CA LYS A 334 -10.12 -15.14 -7.76
C LYS A 334 -10.64 -14.68 -6.39
N LYS A 335 -10.84 -15.59 -5.46
CA LYS A 335 -11.29 -15.32 -4.09
C LYS A 335 -10.12 -15.18 -3.11
N LEU A 336 -8.88 -15.34 -3.57
CA LEU A 336 -7.68 -15.23 -2.75
C LEU A 336 -7.44 -13.78 -2.30
N ASP A 337 -7.30 -13.58 -0.99
CA ASP A 337 -7.04 -12.29 -0.37
C ASP A 337 -5.53 -12.06 -0.20
N ILE A 338 -4.81 -11.94 -1.31
CA ILE A 338 -3.34 -11.78 -1.33
C ILE A 338 -2.91 -10.56 -0.49
N GLY A 339 -3.62 -9.43 -0.62
CA GLY A 339 -3.33 -8.22 0.14
C GLY A 339 -3.55 -8.41 1.64
N GLY A 340 -4.63 -9.09 2.05
CA GLY A 340 -4.87 -9.42 3.46
C GLY A 340 -3.87 -10.42 4.03
N LEU A 341 -3.41 -11.39 3.23
CA LEU A 341 -2.35 -12.33 3.61
C LEU A 341 -1.02 -11.61 3.88
N ALA A 342 -0.64 -10.66 3.02
CA ALA A 342 0.55 -9.85 3.23
C ALA A 342 0.47 -9.03 4.53
N VAL A 343 -0.68 -8.40 4.80
CA VAL A 343 -0.93 -7.68 6.06
C VAL A 343 -0.85 -8.61 7.26
N THR A 344 -1.38 -9.83 7.15
CA THR A 344 -1.34 -10.85 8.21
C THR A 344 0.10 -11.23 8.55
N LEU A 345 0.93 -11.52 7.54
CA LEU A 345 2.34 -11.86 7.75
C LEU A 345 3.11 -10.72 8.41
N TYR A 346 2.92 -9.50 7.91
CA TYR A 346 3.55 -8.31 8.51
C TYR A 346 3.14 -8.13 9.98
N ARG A 347 1.86 -8.31 10.30
CA ARG A 347 1.33 -8.19 11.67
C ARG A 347 1.89 -9.27 12.59
N LEU A 348 1.92 -10.54 12.15
CA LEU A 348 2.48 -11.62 12.95
C LEU A 348 3.94 -11.34 13.36
N ILE A 349 4.77 -10.87 12.42
CA ILE A 349 6.17 -10.54 12.71
C ILE A 349 6.24 -9.34 13.67
N SER A 350 5.66 -8.21 13.26
CA SER A 350 5.80 -6.95 14.02
C SER A 350 5.07 -6.93 15.37
N ASP A 351 4.00 -7.71 15.54
CA ASP A 351 3.32 -7.83 16.82
C ASP A 351 4.06 -8.75 17.79
N ILE A 352 4.70 -9.83 17.31
CA ILE A 352 5.56 -10.67 18.16
C ILE A 352 6.74 -9.86 18.70
N GLU A 353 7.42 -9.10 17.83
CA GLU A 353 8.54 -8.23 18.23
C GLU A 353 8.10 -7.20 19.28
N PHE A 354 6.98 -6.51 19.05
CA PHE A 354 6.46 -5.54 20.02
C PHE A 354 6.11 -6.19 21.36
N ILE A 355 5.41 -7.33 21.34
CA ILE A 355 5.00 -8.01 22.58
C ILE A 355 6.23 -8.47 23.37
N GLN A 356 7.25 -8.96 22.68
CA GLN A 356 8.51 -9.35 23.33
C GLN A 356 9.20 -8.14 23.95
N GLN A 357 9.29 -7.03 23.24
CA GLN A 357 9.88 -5.79 23.78
C GLN A 357 9.15 -5.32 25.04
N VAL A 358 7.82 -5.24 25.02
CA VAL A 358 7.05 -4.80 26.19
C VAL A 358 7.17 -5.81 27.35
N LYS A 359 7.28 -7.10 27.04
CA LYS A 359 7.52 -8.14 28.05
C LYS A 359 8.90 -7.96 28.70
N ASP A 360 9.93 -7.73 27.90
CA ASP A 360 11.30 -7.53 28.39
C ASP A 360 11.41 -6.25 29.24
N GLU A 361 10.83 -5.15 28.77
CA GLU A 361 10.76 -3.90 29.54
C GLU A 361 10.06 -4.08 30.88
N PHE A 362 8.94 -4.82 30.91
CA PHE A 362 8.22 -5.08 32.15
C PHE A 362 8.97 -6.00 33.11
N VAL A 363 9.51 -7.12 32.61
CA VAL A 363 10.16 -8.14 33.44
C VAL A 363 11.53 -7.66 33.93
N PHE A 364 12.38 -7.15 33.05
CA PHE A 364 13.69 -6.66 33.45
C PHE A 364 13.63 -5.33 34.17
N GLY A 365 12.68 -4.46 33.82
CA GLY A 365 12.40 -3.23 34.57
C GLY A 365 11.98 -3.53 36.00
N GLY A 366 10.96 -4.39 36.19
CA GLY A 366 10.50 -4.78 37.52
C GLY A 366 11.58 -5.50 38.34
N PHE A 367 12.42 -6.33 37.69
CA PHE A 367 13.54 -6.96 38.38
C PHE A 367 14.63 -5.95 38.79
N ASN A 368 14.90 -4.96 37.94
CA ASN A 368 15.80 -3.86 38.28
C ASN A 368 15.26 -3.02 39.44
N ASP A 369 13.95 -2.76 39.50
CA ASP A 369 13.33 -2.04 40.61
C ASP A 369 13.50 -2.81 41.94
N LEU A 370 13.37 -4.15 41.90
CA LEU A 370 13.69 -5.00 43.06
C LEU A 370 15.16 -4.90 43.47
N ILE A 371 16.08 -4.67 42.54
CA ILE A 371 17.50 -4.46 42.86
C ILE A 371 17.75 -3.06 43.42
N GLN A 372 17.07 -2.03 42.91
CA GLN A 372 17.26 -0.65 43.37
C GLN A 372 16.62 -0.37 44.73
N GLY A 373 15.55 -1.09 45.09
CA GLY A 373 14.81 -0.89 46.34
C GLY A 373 13.98 0.40 46.34
N ASP A 374 13.23 0.63 47.42
CA ASP A 374 12.54 1.91 47.62
C ASP A 374 13.58 2.98 48.01
N ILE A 375 13.71 4.03 47.20
CA ILE A 375 14.59 5.19 47.47
C ILE A 375 14.02 6.05 48.60
#